data_AF-A0A8T4ZAU1-F1
#
_entry.id   AF-A0A8T4ZAU1-F1
#
_cell.length_a   1.000
_cell.length_b   1.000
_cell.length_c   1.000
_cell.angle_alpha   90.00
_cell.angle_beta   90.00
_cell.angle_gamma   90.00
#
_symmetry.space_group_name_H-M   'P 1'
#
loop_
_entity.id
_entity.type
_entity.pdbx_description
1 polymer ?
#
loop_
_entity_poly.entity_id
_entity_poly.type
_entity_poly.pdbx_seq_one_letter_code
_entity_poly.pdbx_strand_id
1 'polypeptide(L)'
;MSLATGHVKGISAFGGAKVAKRDVEERMKVGVAQLAEKICYDARYLLAQLPANLECSRRIVLSGGGSMIKGMKKAVEENLGVKVLVPSSPIFSNVRGFYKIGLRLYG
;
A
#
# COMPACT_ATOMS: atom_id res chain seq x y z
N MET A 1 12.80 11.93 -0.97
CA MET A 1 12.31 11.35 0.30
C MET A 1 12.83 9.92 0.43
N SER A 2 13.41 9.54 1.57
CA SER A 2 13.92 8.17 1.83
C SER A 2 12.74 7.20 2.09
N LEU A 3 12.76 6.01 1.47
CA LEU A 3 11.71 4.98 1.62
C LEU A 3 12.04 3.94 2.71
N ALA A 4 13.32 3.78 3.05
CA ALA A 4 13.80 2.84 4.05
C ALA A 4 14.02 3.54 5.42
N THR A 5 13.53 2.93 6.49
CA THR A 5 13.70 3.43 7.87
C THR A 5 15.07 3.03 8.45
N GLY A 6 15.54 3.73 9.49
CA GLY A 6 16.78 3.43 10.21
C GLY A 6 18.03 4.22 9.77
N HIS A 7 19.06 4.21 10.62
CA HIS A 7 20.31 5.00 10.45
C HIS A 7 21.48 4.22 9.82
N VAL A 8 21.26 2.97 9.44
CA VAL A 8 22.30 2.10 8.89
C VAL A 8 22.63 2.51 7.45
N LYS A 9 23.90 2.85 7.17
CA LYS A 9 24.37 3.26 5.83
C LYS A 9 24.50 2.08 4.86
N GLY A 10 24.73 0.88 5.37
CA GLY A 10 24.78 -0.35 4.59
C GLY A 10 25.05 -1.56 5.47
N ILE A 11 24.76 -2.75 4.95
CA ILE A 11 24.99 -4.04 5.61
C ILE A 11 25.97 -4.83 4.77
N SER A 12 26.95 -5.46 5.42
CA SER A 12 27.90 -6.38 4.79
C SER A 12 27.84 -7.74 5.47
N ALA A 13 27.77 -8.80 4.68
CA ALA A 13 27.86 -10.17 5.19
C ALA A 13 29.19 -10.82 4.75
N PHE A 14 29.92 -11.38 5.72
CA PHE A 14 31.09 -12.25 5.53
C PHE A 14 32.14 -11.75 4.50
N GLY A 15 32.41 -10.43 4.46
CA GLY A 15 33.44 -9.84 3.60
C GLY A 15 33.12 -9.79 2.08
N GLY A 16 31.94 -10.26 1.65
CA GLY A 16 31.58 -10.34 0.23
C GLY A 16 30.73 -9.18 -0.27
N ALA A 17 29.41 -9.26 -0.04
CA ALA A 17 28.46 -8.29 -0.59
C ALA A 17 28.18 -7.15 0.39
N LYS A 18 28.34 -5.90 -0.07
CA LYS A 18 27.93 -4.69 0.65
C LYS A 18 26.67 -4.12 0.00
N VAL A 19 25.57 -4.13 0.74
CA VAL A 19 24.32 -3.51 0.31
C VAL A 19 24.26 -2.12 0.92
N ALA A 20 24.38 -1.06 0.12
CA ALA A 20 24.20 0.29 0.62
C ALA A 20 22.71 0.61 0.73
N LYS A 21 22.33 1.38 1.76
CA LYS A 21 20.94 1.80 1.96
C LYS A 21 20.37 2.52 0.72
N ARG A 22 21.20 3.30 0.03
CA ARG A 22 20.80 4.02 -1.20
C ARG A 22 20.36 3.08 -2.32
N ASP A 23 21.02 1.95 -2.47
CA ASP A 23 20.75 1.00 -3.55
C ASP A 23 19.41 0.29 -3.28
N VAL A 24 19.15 -0.02 -2.01
CA VAL A 24 17.85 -0.52 -1.54
C VAL A 24 16.75 0.51 -1.78
N GLU A 25 16.98 1.77 -1.40
CA GLU A 25 16.00 2.84 -1.60
C GLU A 25 15.67 3.07 -3.07
N GLU A 26 16.65 3.03 -3.95
CA GLU A 26 16.44 3.18 -5.39
C GLU A 26 15.59 2.04 -5.95
N ARG A 27 15.92 0.79 -5.62
CA ARG A 27 15.11 -0.36 -6.02
C ARG A 27 13.71 -0.34 -5.42
N MET A 28 13.57 0.11 -4.17
CA MET A 28 12.27 0.27 -3.54
C MET A 28 11.43 1.34 -4.23
N LYS A 29 12.02 2.45 -4.70
CA LYS A 29 11.26 3.49 -5.44
C LYS A 29 10.67 2.91 -6.72
N VAL A 30 11.47 2.19 -7.49
CA VAL A 30 11.01 1.52 -8.72
C VAL A 30 9.91 0.51 -8.38
N GLY A 31 10.11 -0.34 -7.37
CA GLY A 31 9.12 -1.33 -6.96
C GLY A 31 7.81 -0.71 -6.46
N VAL A 32 7.87 0.39 -5.70
CA VAL A 32 6.67 1.12 -5.23
C VAL A 32 5.93 1.72 -6.42
N ALA A 33 6.62 2.32 -7.38
CA ALA A 33 5.99 2.90 -8.57
C ALA A 33 5.27 1.83 -9.40
N GLN A 34 5.93 0.71 -9.69
CA GLN A 34 5.36 -0.40 -10.45
C GLN A 34 4.17 -1.03 -9.72
N LEU A 35 4.28 -1.25 -8.41
CA LEU A 35 3.21 -1.82 -7.61
C LEU A 35 2.00 -0.87 -7.52
N ALA A 36 2.26 0.43 -7.34
CA ALA A 36 1.20 1.44 -7.31
C ALA A 36 0.47 1.49 -8.66
N GLU A 37 1.21 1.53 -9.78
CA GLU A 37 0.63 1.53 -11.13
C GLU A 37 -0.29 0.32 -11.34
N LYS A 38 0.18 -0.89 -11.03
CA LYS A 38 -0.62 -2.11 -11.14
C LYS A 38 -1.89 -2.05 -10.29
N ILE A 39 -1.79 -1.69 -9.01
CA ILE A 39 -2.94 -1.59 -8.12
C ILE A 39 -3.94 -0.55 -8.63
N CYS A 40 -3.44 0.57 -9.16
CA CYS A 40 -4.29 1.64 -9.68
C CYS A 40 -4.99 1.24 -10.98
N TYR A 41 -4.32 0.49 -11.85
CA TYR A 41 -4.94 -0.11 -13.03
C TYR A 41 -6.09 -1.05 -12.62
N ASP A 42 -5.82 -2.00 -11.72
CA ASP A 42 -6.80 -2.95 -11.23
C ASP A 42 -8.00 -2.22 -10.58
N ALA A 43 -7.73 -1.19 -9.77
CA ALA A 43 -8.76 -0.38 -9.14
C ALA A 43 -9.63 0.37 -10.15
N ARG A 44 -9.04 1.03 -11.16
CA ARG A 44 -9.80 1.73 -12.22
C ARG A 44 -10.68 0.75 -13.01
N TYR A 45 -10.15 -0.42 -13.34
CA TYR A 45 -10.88 -1.47 -14.04
C TYR A 45 -12.11 -1.95 -13.25
N LEU A 46 -11.97 -2.14 -11.93
CA LEU A 46 -13.08 -2.52 -11.07
C LEU A 46 -14.10 -1.39 -10.89
N LEU A 47 -13.63 -0.15 -10.70
CA LEU A 47 -14.50 1.01 -10.55
C LEU A 47 -15.34 1.29 -11.80
N ALA A 48 -14.79 1.06 -13.00
CA ALA A 48 -15.50 1.22 -14.26
C ALA A 48 -16.67 0.23 -14.44
N GLN A 49 -16.67 -0.87 -13.70
CA GLN A 49 -17.76 -1.86 -13.71
C GLN A 49 -18.87 -1.56 -12.70
N LEU A 50 -18.66 -0.60 -11.80
CA LEU A 50 -19.67 -0.23 -10.81
C LEU A 50 -20.67 0.77 -11.40
N PRO A 51 -21.93 0.77 -10.93
CA PRO A 51 -22.90 1.80 -11.31
C PRO A 51 -22.38 3.21 -10.99
N ALA A 52 -22.56 4.16 -11.92
CA ALA A 52 -22.03 5.53 -11.81
C ALA A 52 -22.59 6.31 -10.59
N ASN A 53 -23.73 5.90 -10.06
CA ASN A 53 -24.41 6.48 -8.90
C ASN A 53 -24.01 5.82 -7.57
N LEU A 54 -23.08 4.86 -7.56
CA LEU A 54 -22.66 4.19 -6.34
C LEU A 54 -21.72 5.12 -5.54
N GLU A 55 -22.18 5.63 -4.40
CA GLU A 55 -21.43 6.60 -3.58
C GLU A 55 -20.03 6.11 -3.19
N CYS A 56 -19.86 4.81 -2.97
CA CYS A 56 -18.58 4.22 -2.56
C CYS A 56 -17.52 4.19 -3.67
N SER A 57 -17.91 4.38 -4.94
CA SER A 57 -16.95 4.42 -6.08
C SER A 57 -15.93 5.56 -5.95
N ARG A 58 -16.23 6.60 -5.15
CA ARG A 58 -15.35 7.75 -4.91
C ARG A 58 -14.52 7.63 -3.63
N ARG A 59 -14.67 6.55 -2.87
CA ARG A 59 -14.00 6.35 -1.57
C ARG A 59 -13.07 5.15 -1.63
N ILE A 60 -11.81 5.40 -1.98
CA ILE A 60 -10.80 4.35 -2.09
C ILE A 60 -10.08 4.19 -0.75
N VAL A 61 -10.07 2.96 -0.24
CA VAL A 61 -9.34 2.58 0.98
C VAL A 61 -8.15 1.72 0.59
N LEU A 62 -6.95 2.18 0.95
CA LEU A 62 -5.71 1.43 0.80
C LEU A 62 -5.35 0.76 2.12
N SER A 63 -5.41 -0.57 2.16
CA SER A 63 -5.23 -1.37 3.38
C SER A 63 -4.20 -2.51 3.21
N GLY A 64 -4.01 -3.33 4.24
CA GLY A 64 -3.03 -4.42 4.28
C GLY A 64 -1.58 -3.96 4.49
N GLY A 65 -0.64 -4.89 4.52
CA GLY A 65 0.78 -4.60 4.80
C GLY A 65 1.42 -3.68 3.76
N GLY A 66 1.05 -3.82 2.48
CA GLY A 66 1.57 -2.98 1.40
C GLY A 66 1.26 -1.49 1.57
N SER A 67 0.13 -1.15 2.21
CA SER A 67 -0.24 0.24 2.50
C SER A 67 0.74 0.95 3.45
N MET A 68 1.49 0.19 4.25
CA MET A 68 2.47 0.70 5.22
C MET A 68 3.83 1.02 4.57
N ILE A 69 4.04 0.62 3.31
CA ILE A 69 5.27 0.96 2.59
C ILE A 69 5.30 2.48 2.40
N LYS A 70 6.39 3.10 2.85
CA LYS A 70 6.55 4.55 2.73
C LYS A 70 6.42 4.97 1.26
N GLY A 71 5.73 6.06 1.00
CA GLY A 71 5.49 6.56 -0.35
C GLY A 71 4.37 5.85 -1.12
N MET A 72 3.90 4.67 -0.67
CA MET A 72 2.83 3.93 -1.37
C MET A 72 1.53 4.72 -1.44
N LYS A 73 1.06 5.27 -0.31
CA LYS A 73 -0.14 6.11 -0.27
C LYS A 73 -0.06 7.24 -1.30
N LYS A 74 1.04 7.99 -1.29
CA LYS A 74 1.25 9.12 -2.20
C LYS A 74 1.26 8.66 -3.65
N ALA A 75 1.98 7.59 -3.98
CA ALA A 75 2.04 7.04 -5.33
C ALA A 75 0.66 6.62 -5.84
N VAL A 76 -0.17 6.00 -5.00
CA VAL A 76 -1.55 5.61 -5.35
C VAL A 76 -2.44 6.84 -5.54
N GLU A 77 -2.34 7.86 -4.67
CA GLU A 77 -3.11 9.10 -4.82
C GLU A 77 -2.76 9.84 -6.12
N GLU A 78 -1.46 9.93 -6.45
CA GLU A 78 -0.98 10.55 -7.70
C GLU A 78 -1.48 9.79 -8.93
N ASN A 79 -1.44 8.45 -8.89
CA ASN A 79 -1.93 7.64 -10.01
C ASN A 79 -3.46 7.73 -10.16
N LEU A 80 -4.24 7.67 -9.08
CA LEU A 80 -5.69 7.66 -9.18
C LEU A 80 -6.30 9.07 -9.30
N GLY A 81 -5.55 10.12 -9.00
CA GLY A 81 -6.05 11.50 -8.98
C GLY A 81 -7.09 11.75 -7.87
N VAL A 82 -7.17 10.87 -6.88
CA VAL A 82 -8.11 10.95 -5.76
C VAL A 82 -7.38 10.70 -4.44
N LYS A 83 -7.90 11.27 -3.35
CA LYS A 83 -7.40 10.97 -2.01
C LYS A 83 -7.75 9.55 -1.63
N VAL A 84 -6.82 8.86 -0.98
CA VAL A 84 -7.05 7.51 -0.44
C VAL A 84 -6.99 7.52 1.07
N LEU A 85 -7.85 6.71 1.68
CA LEU A 85 -7.88 6.51 3.12
C LEU A 85 -7.01 5.31 3.49
N VAL A 86 -6.20 5.46 4.53
CA VAL A 86 -5.43 4.35 5.11
C VAL A 86 -5.93 4.15 6.53
N PRO A 87 -6.46 2.96 6.89
CA PRO A 87 -6.89 2.66 8.25
C PRO A 87 -5.74 2.80 9.25
N SER A 88 -6.06 3.05 10.53
CA SER A 88 -5.05 3.13 11.60
C SER A 88 -4.31 1.81 11.85
N SER A 89 -4.91 0.68 11.49
CA SER A 89 -4.35 -0.66 11.65
C SER A 89 -4.57 -1.48 10.39
N PRO A 90 -3.92 -1.14 9.26
CA PRO A 90 -4.29 -1.66 7.95
C PRO A 90 -4.06 -3.17 7.84
N ILE A 91 -3.00 -3.72 8.47
CA ILE A 91 -2.72 -5.16 8.52
C ILE A 91 -3.80 -5.98 9.24
N PHE A 92 -4.54 -5.39 10.17
CA PHE A 92 -5.59 -6.06 10.94
C PHE A 92 -6.99 -5.85 10.37
N SER A 93 -7.13 -5.16 9.23
CA SER A 93 -8.44 -4.81 8.67
C SER A 93 -9.30 -6.04 8.37
N ASN A 94 -8.69 -7.08 7.77
CA ASN A 94 -9.42 -8.30 7.43
C ASN A 94 -9.88 -9.05 8.68
N VAL A 95 -8.98 -9.25 9.66
CA VAL A 95 -9.31 -9.95 10.91
C VAL A 95 -10.42 -9.21 11.68
N ARG A 96 -10.33 -7.87 11.77
CA ARG A 96 -11.39 -7.06 12.40
C ARG A 96 -12.71 -7.14 11.64
N GLY A 97 -12.65 -7.21 10.31
CA GLY A 97 -13.83 -7.42 9.47
C GLY A 97 -14.50 -8.76 9.77
N PHE A 98 -13.74 -9.85 9.76
CA PHE A 98 -14.24 -11.18 10.08
C PHE A 98 -14.83 -11.26 11.49
N TYR A 99 -14.16 -10.68 12.48
CA TYR A 99 -14.68 -10.61 13.85
C TYR A 99 -16.05 -9.92 13.92
N LYS A 100 -16.20 -8.76 13.26
CA LYS A 100 -17.48 -8.03 13.23
C LYS A 100 -18.59 -8.80 12.50
N ILE A 101 -18.24 -9.50 11.42
CA ILE A 101 -19.20 -10.36 10.70
C ILE A 101 -19.63 -11.52 11.62
N GLY A 102 -18.69 -12.17 12.32
CA GLY A 102 -18.98 -13.24 13.27
C GLY A 102 -19.92 -12.80 14.40
N LEU A 103 -19.64 -11.65 15.02
CA LEU A 103 -20.54 -11.07 16.04
C LEU A 103 -21.94 -10.81 15.50
N ARG A 104 -22.07 -10.33 14.25
CA ARG A 104 -23.38 -10.03 13.66
C ARG A 104 -24.19 -11.29 13.34
N LEU A 105 -23.51 -12.38 12.99
CA LEU A 105 -24.17 -13.62 12.57
C LEU A 105 -24.47 -14.58 13.72
N TYR A 106 -23.65 -14.55 14.78
CA TYR A 106 -23.68 -15.56 15.85
C TYR A 106 -23.62 -14.99 17.27
N GLY A 107 -23.55 -13.66 17.43
CA GLY A 107 -23.46 -12.97 18.71
C GLY A 107 -24.77 -12.32 19.15
#